data_AF-A0A497T898-F1
#
_entry.id   AF-A0A497T898-F1
#
_cell.length_a   1.000
_cell.length_b   1.000
_cell.length_c   1.000
_cell.angle_alpha   90.00
_cell.angle_beta   90.00
_cell.angle_gamma   90.00
#
_symmetry.space_group_name_H-M   'P 1'
#
loop_
_entity.id
_entity.type
_entity.pdbx_description
1 polymer ?
#
loop_
_entity_poly.entity_id
_entity_poly.type
_entity_poly.pdbx_seq_one_letter_code
_entity_poly.pdbx_strand_id
1 'polypeptide(L)' 'MNKNQTKDKLWMHGFLGFLGFLGFQAFALHDPWWLFFFSFFSFFAYFKYLREEVKYLGLIGMIGLIVAILGVIGVIKV' A
#
# COMPACT_ATOMS: atom_id res chain seq x y z
N MET A 1 28.02 -2.14 -8.16
CA MET A 1 26.76 -1.46 -7.75
C MET A 1 27.10 -0.52 -6.60
N ASN A 2 26.83 0.78 -6.73
CA ASN A 2 27.34 1.83 -5.83
C ASN A 2 26.54 1.86 -4.51
N LYS A 3 27.19 1.89 -3.34
CA LYS A 3 26.54 1.72 -2.01
C LYS A 3 25.45 2.76 -1.71
N ASN A 4 25.54 3.96 -2.29
CA ASN A 4 24.52 5.02 -2.11
C ASN A 4 23.18 4.66 -2.78
N GLN A 5 23.20 4.02 -3.94
CA GLN A 5 21.98 3.66 -4.69
C GLN A 5 21.10 2.63 -3.96
N THR A 6 21.72 1.75 -3.16
CA THR A 6 20.99 0.77 -2.34
C THR A 6 20.26 1.39 -1.16
N LYS A 7 20.78 2.50 -0.59
CA LYS A 7 20.11 3.20 0.52
C LYS A 7 18.86 3.93 0.03
N ASP A 8 18.94 4.64 -1.09
CA ASP A 8 17.81 5.38 -1.65
C ASP A 8 16.66 4.44 -2.03
N LYS A 9 16.98 3.30 -2.61
CA LYS A 9 16.00 2.27 -2.97
C LYS A 9 15.28 1.72 -1.74
N LEU A 10 16.03 1.48 -0.65
CA LEU A 10 15.47 1.00 0.62
C LEU A 10 14.53 2.03 1.27
N TRP A 11 14.93 3.30 1.23
CA TRP A 11 14.13 4.42 1.78
C TRP A 11 12.83 4.61 1.00
N MET A 12 12.89 4.57 -0.33
CA MET A 12 11.71 4.67 -1.19
C MET A 12 10.72 3.53 -0.91
N HIS A 13 11.19 2.32 -0.62
CA HIS A 13 10.29 1.23 -0.23
C HIS A 13 9.59 1.50 1.10
N GLY A 14 10.31 1.95 2.13
CA GLY A 14 9.70 2.33 3.41
C GLY A 14 8.64 3.41 3.23
N PHE A 15 8.90 4.39 2.35
CA PHE A 15 7.96 5.46 2.01
C PHE A 15 6.68 4.95 1.32
N LEU A 16 6.79 3.98 0.39
CA LEU A 16 5.61 3.36 -0.22
C LEU A 16 4.73 2.64 0.81
N GLY A 17 5.34 2.01 1.82
CA GLY A 17 4.61 1.35 2.91
C GLY A 17 3.90 2.35 3.80
N PHE A 18 4.55 3.49 4.07
CA PHE A 18 3.94 4.60 4.78
C PHE A 18 2.75 5.21 4.01
N LEU A 19 2.87 5.38 2.68
CA LEU A 19 1.74 5.78 1.84
C LEU A 19 0.59 4.77 1.92
N GLY A 20 0.90 3.47 1.88
CA GLY A 20 -0.10 2.42 2.11
C GLY A 20 -0.85 2.60 3.42
N PHE A 21 -0.12 2.94 4.48
CA PHE A 21 -0.69 3.12 5.82
C PHE A 21 -1.58 4.35 5.95
N LEU A 22 -1.32 5.42 5.19
CA LEU A 22 -2.21 6.58 5.11
C LEU A 22 -3.63 6.18 4.68
N GLY A 23 -3.80 5.08 3.95
CA GLY A 23 -5.12 4.56 3.59
C GLY A 23 -6.03 4.24 4.78
N PHE A 24 -5.49 3.98 5.97
CA PHE A 24 -6.30 3.82 7.18
C PHE A 24 -7.00 5.11 7.61
N GLN A 25 -6.49 6.27 7.20
CA GLN A 25 -7.12 7.56 7.50
C GLN A 25 -8.50 7.69 6.80
N ALA A 26 -8.78 6.88 5.78
CA ALA A 26 -10.09 6.78 5.16
C ALA A 26 -11.20 6.47 6.17
N PHE A 27 -10.92 5.59 7.14
CA PHE A 27 -11.87 5.22 8.19
C PHE A 27 -12.09 6.31 9.23
N ALA A 28 -11.10 7.20 9.41
CA ALA A 28 -11.21 8.32 10.34
C ALA A 28 -11.92 9.53 9.70
N LEU A 29 -11.72 9.73 8.39
CA LEU A 29 -12.28 10.83 7.61
C LEU A 29 -13.63 10.49 6.95
N HIS A 30 -14.07 9.23 7.02
CA HIS A 30 -15.22 8.72 6.28
C HIS A 30 -15.14 8.99 4.76
N ASP A 31 -13.92 9.04 4.23
CA ASP A 31 -13.65 9.42 2.85
C ASP A 31 -13.09 8.22 2.06
N PRO A 32 -13.90 7.59 1.19
CA PRO A 32 -13.49 6.37 0.49
C PRO A 32 -12.34 6.59 -0.50
N TRP A 33 -12.07 7.82 -0.92
CA TRP A 33 -10.96 8.13 -1.81
C TRP A 33 -9.61 7.80 -1.18
N TRP A 34 -9.51 7.89 0.14
CA TRP A 34 -8.29 7.58 0.87
C TRP A 34 -7.98 6.08 0.86
N LEU A 35 -8.96 5.19 0.68
CA LEU A 35 -8.71 3.74 0.59
C LEU A 35 -7.81 3.37 -0.59
N PHE A 36 -7.78 4.18 -1.66
CA PHE A 36 -6.86 3.95 -2.78
C PHE A 36 -5.40 3.96 -2.37
N PHE A 37 -5.06 4.64 -1.27
CA PHE A 37 -3.71 4.61 -0.74
C PHE A 37 -3.27 3.20 -0.35
N PHE A 38 -4.17 2.30 0.06
CA PHE A 38 -3.79 0.90 0.30
C PHE A 38 -3.22 0.21 -0.94
N SER A 39 -3.56 0.65 -2.14
CA SER A 39 -2.99 0.10 -3.38
C SER A 39 -1.47 0.27 -3.46
N PHE A 40 -0.89 1.25 -2.77
CA PHE A 40 0.57 1.41 -2.68
C PHE A 40 1.26 0.21 -2.01
N PHE A 41 0.55 -0.55 -1.16
CA PHE A 41 1.09 -1.80 -0.64
C PHE A 41 1.27 -2.87 -1.73
N SER A 42 0.49 -2.86 -2.82
CA SER A 42 0.65 -3.80 -3.92
C SER A 42 1.98 -3.65 -4.65
N PHE A 43 2.60 -2.46 -4.61
CA PHE A 43 3.94 -2.28 -5.17
C PHE A 43 5.00 -3.10 -4.42
N PHE A 44 4.77 -3.49 -3.16
CA PHE A 44 5.66 -4.44 -2.47
C PHE A 44 5.60 -5.85 -3.08
N ALA A 45 4.49 -6.23 -3.74
CA ALA A 45 4.42 -7.47 -4.51
C ALA A 45 5.38 -7.46 -5.71
N TYR A 46 5.67 -6.30 -6.29
CA TYR A 46 6.65 -6.19 -7.38
C TYR A 46 8.07 -6.53 -6.90
N PHE A 47 8.36 -6.27 -5.62
CA PHE A 47 9.63 -6.62 -4.97
C PHE A 47 9.64 -8.02 -4.36
N LYS A 48 8.67 -8.88 -4.72
CA LYS A 48 8.58 -10.32 -4.36
C LYS A 48 9.90 -11.08 -4.55
N TYR A 49 10.78 -10.61 -5.44
CA TYR A 49 12.08 -11.22 -5.69
C TYR A 49 13.10 -11.04 -4.54
N LEU A 50 12.92 -10.05 -3.66
CA LEU A 50 13.94 -9.68 -2.65
C LEU A 50 13.70 -10.27 -1.25
N ARG A 51 12.44 -10.45 -0.83
CA ARG A 51 12.07 -11.06 0.47
C ARG A 51 10.69 -11.72 0.38
N GLU A 52 10.53 -12.93 0.89
CA GLU A 52 9.22 -13.59 0.93
C GLU A 52 8.22 -12.88 1.86
N GLU A 53 8.71 -12.17 2.87
CA GLU A 53 7.89 -11.43 3.85
C GLU A 53 7.06 -10.32 3.19
N VAL A 54 7.62 -9.62 2.18
CA VAL A 54 6.91 -8.53 1.48
C VAL A 54 5.83 -9.03 0.53
N LYS A 55 5.76 -10.35 0.28
CA LYS A 55 4.67 -10.98 -0.47
C LYS A 55 3.32 -10.77 0.22
N TYR A 56 3.29 -10.85 1.55
CA TYR A 56 2.07 -10.64 2.33
C TYR A 56 1.62 -9.18 2.34
N LEU A 57 2.57 -8.24 2.37
CA LEU A 57 2.24 -6.80 2.22
C LEU A 57 1.63 -6.52 0.85
N GLY A 58 2.17 -7.14 -0.21
CA GLY A 58 1.61 -7.05 -1.55
C GLY A 58 0.15 -7.51 -1.66
N LEU A 59 -0.17 -8.62 -0.99
CA LEU A 59 -1.54 -9.15 -0.89
C LEU A 59 -2.47 -8.20 -0.14
N ILE A 60 -1.99 -7.57 0.94
CA ILE A 60 -2.75 -6.57 1.69
C ILE A 60 -3.12 -5.39 0.79
N GLY A 61 -2.21 -4.94 -0.08
CA GLY A 61 -2.53 -3.87 -1.02
C GLY A 61 -3.61 -4.25 -2.04
N MET A 62 -3.61 -5.51 -2.48
CA MET A 62 -4.64 -6.00 -3.41
C MET A 62 -6.01 -6.06 -2.74
N ILE A 63 -6.05 -6.55 -1.49
CA ILE A 63 -7.27 -6.53 -0.67
C ILE A 63 -7.73 -5.08 -0.44
N GLY A 64 -6.81 -4.17 -0.14
CA GLY A 64 -7.12 -2.76 0.07
C GLY A 64 -7.70 -2.09 -1.18
N LEU A 65 -7.27 -2.47 -2.38
CA LEU A 65 -7.88 -1.98 -3.62
C LEU A 65 -9.32 -2.49 -3.81
N ILE A 66 -9.60 -3.75 -3.46
CA ILE A 66 -10.97 -4.28 -3.46
C ILE A 66 -11.84 -3.52 -2.47
N VAL A 67 -11.33 -3.26 -1.25
CA VAL A 67 -12.03 -2.47 -0.24
C VAL A 67 -12.24 -1.02 -0.71
N ALA A 68 -11.26 -0.41 -1.40
CA ALA A 68 -11.41 0.92 -1.97
C ALA A 68 -12.54 1.00 -2.99
N ILE A 69 -12.61 0.04 -3.91
CA ILE A 69 -13.68 -0.04 -4.90
C ILE A 69 -15.04 -0.20 -4.20
N LEU A 70 -15.15 -1.07 -3.19
CA LEU A 70 -16.38 -1.25 -2.42
C LEU A 70 -16.78 0.00 -1.62
N GLY A 71 -15.80 0.74 -1.09
CA GLY A 71 -16.03 2.01 -0.40
C GLY A 71 -16.55 3.10 -1.35
N VAL A 72 -15.99 3.22 -2.55
CA VAL A 72 -16.45 4.18 -3.57
C VAL A 72 -17.84 3.85 -4.11
N ILE A 73 -18.17 2.55 -4.25
CA ILE A 73 -19.53 2.10 -4.64
C ILE A 73 -20.55 2.39 -3.51
N GLY A 74 -20.09 2.67 -2.28
CA GLY A 74 -20.95 2.94 -1.13
C GLY A 74 -21.49 1.67 -0.46
N VAL A 75 -20.90 0.50 -0.77
CA VAL A 75 -21.24 -0.78 -0.11
C VAL A 75 -20.74 -0.80 1.33
N ILE A 76 -19.59 -0.17 1.58
CA ILE A 76 -18.97 -0.05 2.90
C ILE A 76 -18.95 1.43 3.28
N LYS A 77 -19.59 1.78 4.39
CA LYS A 77 -19.37 3.06 5.05
C LYS A 77 -18.05 2.97 5.80
N VAL A 78 -16.99 3.42 5.13
CA VAL A 78 -15.71 3.72 5.79
C VAL A 78 -15.81 5.02 6.53
#